data_AF-A0A840PAB0-F1
#
_entry.id   AF-A0A840PAB0-F1
#
_cell.length_a   1.000
_cell.length_b   1.000
_cell.length_c   1.000
_cell.angle_alpha   90.00
_cell.angle_beta   90.00
_cell.angle_gamma   90.00
#
_symmetry.space_group_name_H-M   'P 1'
#
loop_
_entity.id
_entity.type
_entity.pdbx_description
1 polymer ?
#
loop_
_entity_poly.entity_id
_entity_poly.type
_entity_poly.pdbx_seq_one_letter_code
_entity_poly.pdbx_strand_id
1 'polypeptide(L)'
;MRRLSSTVVVVVGDGAADVVAGLDGLHNVRAIPRREQRVAEVMEVAARSAATYVVHDADPLGEVAAAWAGFFDGTAPVGTLEVAIEAAIGELRAERLVLPDYYLVLEPDSMTETWRHWWLGVMAGAAPVRVVPVRPSAAAVTEELGHLSAGRWWPGDIEAWLRGLPRVVPDRAGLPGGGVALSG
;
A
#
# COMPACT_ATOMS: atom_id res chain seq x y z
N MET A 1 -8.76 9.98 14.65
CA MET A 1 -8.93 9.62 13.22
C MET A 1 -10.40 9.67 12.84
N ARG A 2 -10.76 10.56 11.93
CA ARG A 2 -12.13 10.69 11.42
C ARG A 2 -12.40 9.47 10.53
N ARG A 3 -13.40 8.66 10.88
CA ARG A 3 -13.77 7.49 10.07
C ARG A 3 -14.30 8.02 8.73
N LEU A 4 -13.56 7.78 7.65
CA LEU A 4 -14.05 8.06 6.31
C LEU A 4 -15.29 7.18 6.07
N SER A 5 -16.31 7.71 5.42
CA SER A 5 -17.49 6.94 5.03
C SER A 5 -17.18 5.90 3.95
N SER A 6 -16.06 6.08 3.26
CA SER A 6 -15.65 5.36 2.07
C SER A 6 -14.43 4.50 2.37
N THR A 7 -14.36 3.31 1.76
CA THR A 7 -13.19 2.42 1.83
C THR A 7 -12.14 2.92 0.84
N VAL A 8 -10.93 3.23 1.31
CA VAL A 8 -9.81 3.71 0.49
C VAL A 8 -8.99 2.53 0.02
N VAL A 9 -8.81 2.40 -1.30
CA VAL A 9 -8.10 1.30 -1.93
C VAL A 9 -6.98 1.86 -2.81
N VAL A 10 -5.78 1.34 -2.61
CA VAL A 10 -4.63 1.65 -3.48
C VAL A 10 -4.38 0.49 -4.43
N VAL A 11 -4.31 0.77 -5.72
CA VAL A 11 -3.87 -0.19 -6.74
C VAL A 11 -2.38 0.04 -7.01
N VAL A 12 -1.57 -1.01 -6.93
CA VAL A 12 -0.11 -0.95 -7.12
C VAL A 12 0.36 -1.97 -8.14
N GLY A 13 1.51 -1.72 -8.75
CA GLY A 13 2.08 -2.55 -9.82
C GLY A 13 1.97 -1.88 -11.18
N ASP A 14 2.57 -2.53 -12.18
CA ASP A 14 2.62 -1.99 -13.54
C ASP A 14 1.22 -1.84 -14.13
N GLY A 15 0.95 -0.69 -14.77
CA GLY A 15 -0.36 -0.38 -15.34
C GLY A 15 -1.44 0.04 -14.34
N ALA A 16 -1.10 0.27 -13.06
CA ALA A 16 -2.07 0.69 -12.04
C ALA A 16 -2.85 1.95 -12.44
N ALA A 17 -2.18 2.97 -12.99
CA ALA A 17 -2.83 4.20 -13.45
C ALA A 17 -3.91 3.94 -14.51
N ASP A 18 -3.64 3.05 -15.47
CA ASP A 18 -4.58 2.70 -16.55
C ASP A 18 -5.75 1.87 -16.01
N VAL A 19 -5.46 0.92 -15.11
CA VAL A 19 -6.49 0.11 -14.43
C VAL A 19 -7.42 1.01 -13.63
N VAL A 20 -6.87 1.95 -12.84
CA VAL A 20 -7.66 2.91 -12.05
C VAL A 20 -8.48 3.81 -12.98
N ALA A 21 -7.89 4.33 -14.05
CA ALA A 21 -8.64 5.13 -15.03
C ALA A 21 -9.81 4.35 -15.66
N GLY A 22 -9.66 3.03 -15.85
CA GLY A 22 -10.71 2.15 -16.37
C GLY A 22 -11.86 1.88 -15.40
N LEU A 23 -11.75 2.26 -14.12
CA LEU A 23 -12.84 2.16 -13.13
C LEU A 23 -13.78 3.37 -13.16
N ASP A 24 -13.46 4.40 -13.94
CA ASP A 24 -14.30 5.60 -14.03
C ASP A 24 -15.70 5.28 -14.57
N GLY A 25 -16.71 5.96 -14.03
CA GLY A 25 -18.12 5.74 -14.36
C GLY A 25 -18.85 4.65 -13.55
N LEU A 26 -18.16 3.90 -12.69
CA LEU A 26 -18.82 2.97 -11.76
C LEU A 26 -19.53 3.73 -10.62
N HIS A 27 -20.80 3.42 -10.39
CA HIS A 27 -21.66 4.16 -9.46
C HIS A 27 -21.19 4.14 -7.99
N ASN A 28 -20.52 3.08 -7.56
CA ASN A 28 -20.03 2.86 -6.20
C ASN A 28 -18.53 3.12 -6.04
N VAL A 29 -17.83 3.54 -7.09
CA VAL A 29 -16.39 3.76 -7.10
C VAL A 29 -16.07 5.19 -7.50
N ARG A 30 -15.23 5.84 -6.70
CA ARG A 30 -14.54 7.07 -7.08
C ARG A 30 -13.12 6.73 -7.49
N ALA A 31 -12.87 6.65 -8.79
CA ALA A 31 -11.55 6.42 -9.37
C ALA A 31 -10.75 7.73 -9.45
N ILE A 32 -9.49 7.69 -9.00
CA ILE A 32 -8.58 8.85 -9.01
C ILE A 32 -7.22 8.35 -9.54
N PRO A 33 -7.06 8.26 -10.88
CA PRO A 33 -5.77 7.91 -11.45
C PRO A 33 -4.79 9.06 -11.21
N ARG A 34 -3.57 8.73 -10.78
CA ARG A 34 -2.52 9.69 -10.45
C ARG A 34 -2.00 10.29 -11.74
N ARG A 35 -2.61 11.42 -12.12
CA ARG A 35 -2.10 12.24 -13.23
C ARG A 35 -1.21 13.39 -12.79
N GLU A 36 -1.06 13.63 -11.47
CA GLU A 36 -0.15 14.62 -10.83
C GLU A 36 -0.54 14.89 -9.34
N GLN A 37 -1.67 14.36 -8.88
CA GLN A 37 -2.24 14.67 -7.55
C GLN A 37 -1.43 14.05 -6.40
N ARG A 38 -1.29 14.81 -5.30
CA ARG A 38 -0.64 14.34 -4.06
C ARG A 38 -1.58 13.47 -3.24
N VAL A 39 -1.03 12.54 -2.44
CA VAL A 39 -1.81 11.64 -1.56
C VAL A 39 -2.79 12.42 -0.66
N ALA A 40 -2.37 13.57 -0.11
CA ALA A 40 -3.24 14.42 0.70
C ALA A 40 -4.50 14.91 -0.05
N GLU A 41 -4.38 15.21 -1.36
CA GLU A 41 -5.50 15.66 -2.19
C GLU A 41 -6.48 14.50 -2.44
N VAL A 42 -5.96 13.29 -2.64
CA VAL A 42 -6.76 12.06 -2.75
C VAL A 42 -7.55 11.81 -1.46
N MET A 43 -6.92 11.98 -0.30
CA MET A 43 -7.59 11.82 1.00
C MET A 43 -8.67 12.87 1.24
N GLU A 44 -8.49 14.11 0.77
CA GLU A 44 -9.53 15.14 0.83
C GLU A 44 -10.72 14.81 -0.08
N VAL A 45 -10.47 14.23 -1.26
CA VAL A 45 -11.53 13.71 -2.13
C VAL A 45 -12.24 12.53 -1.45
N ALA A 46 -11.49 11.63 -0.82
CA ALA A 46 -12.06 10.49 -0.10
C ALA A 46 -13.00 10.93 1.03
N ALA A 47 -12.59 11.95 1.81
CA ALA A 47 -13.37 12.50 2.91
C ALA A 47 -14.69 13.17 2.48
N ARG A 48 -14.81 13.58 1.22
CA ARG A 48 -16.00 14.22 0.65
C ARG A 48 -16.80 13.30 -0.27
N SER A 49 -16.29 12.11 -0.56
CA SER A 49 -16.91 11.17 -1.49
C SER A 49 -18.13 10.49 -0.87
N ALA A 50 -19.20 10.38 -1.66
CA ALA A 50 -20.37 9.55 -1.34
C ALA A 50 -20.24 8.12 -1.88
N ALA A 51 -19.19 7.83 -2.66
CA ALA A 51 -18.95 6.49 -3.21
C ALA A 51 -18.50 5.53 -2.10
N THR A 52 -18.90 4.27 -2.20
CA THR A 52 -18.48 3.21 -1.27
C THR A 52 -16.97 3.02 -1.27
N TYR A 53 -16.34 3.08 -2.45
CA TYR A 53 -14.90 2.92 -2.62
C TYR A 53 -14.28 4.18 -3.21
N VAL A 54 -13.09 4.52 -2.74
CA VAL A 54 -12.20 5.51 -3.36
C VAL A 54 -10.95 4.75 -3.78
N VAL A 55 -10.69 4.70 -5.08
CA VAL A 55 -9.63 3.87 -5.66
C VAL A 55 -8.61 4.76 -6.36
N HIS A 56 -7.34 4.63 -6.00
CA HIS A 56 -6.23 5.39 -6.59
C HIS A 56 -4.96 4.55 -6.69
N ASP A 57 -3.95 5.02 -7.42
CA ASP A 57 -2.65 4.35 -7.62
C ASP A 57 -1.48 5.08 -6.93
N ALA A 58 -1.77 6.14 -6.16
CA ALA A 58 -0.76 6.82 -5.35
C ALA A 58 -0.42 6.02 -4.08
N ASP A 59 0.60 5.15 -4.14
CA ASP A 59 1.09 4.38 -2.99
C ASP A 59 1.74 5.28 -1.92
N PRO A 60 1.17 5.40 -0.71
CA PRO A 60 1.77 6.21 0.36
C PRO A 60 3.12 5.67 0.87
N LEU A 61 3.41 4.38 0.69
CA LEU A 61 4.69 3.78 1.09
C LEU A 61 5.62 3.50 -0.09
N GLY A 62 5.31 3.99 -1.30
CA GLY A 62 6.06 3.64 -2.51
C GLY A 62 7.56 3.99 -2.45
N GLU A 63 7.92 5.10 -1.82
CA GLU A 63 9.33 5.47 -1.61
C GLU A 63 10.02 4.54 -0.60
N VAL A 64 9.32 4.12 0.46
CA VAL A 64 9.85 3.15 1.43
C VAL A 64 10.03 1.79 0.78
N ALA A 65 9.05 1.35 -0.02
CA ALA A 65 9.10 0.09 -0.77
C ALA A 65 10.31 0.06 -1.72
N ALA A 66 10.50 1.12 -2.50
CA ALA A 66 11.62 1.24 -3.43
C ALA A 66 12.97 1.28 -2.71
N ALA A 67 13.07 2.02 -1.60
CA ALA A 67 14.28 2.08 -0.79
C ALA A 67 14.60 0.74 -0.10
N TRP A 68 13.58 0.01 0.36
CA TRP A 68 13.74 -1.30 0.98
C TRP A 68 14.21 -2.33 -0.06
N ALA A 69 13.60 -2.33 -1.24
CA ALA A 69 14.05 -3.20 -2.34
C ALA A 69 15.49 -2.88 -2.74
N GLY A 70 15.81 -1.60 -2.96
CA GLY A 70 17.16 -1.18 -3.32
C GLY A 70 18.22 -1.47 -2.26
N PHE A 71 17.85 -1.43 -0.98
CA PHE A 71 18.72 -1.82 0.13
C PHE A 71 19.10 -3.31 0.07
N PHE A 72 18.11 -4.20 -0.10
CA PHE A 72 18.37 -5.64 -0.16
C PHE A 72 18.96 -6.10 -1.50
N ASP A 73 18.64 -5.42 -2.59
CA ASP A 73 19.24 -5.68 -3.91
C ASP A 73 20.68 -5.12 -4.01
N GLY A 74 21.15 -4.34 -3.02
CA GLY A 74 22.46 -3.70 -3.03
C GLY A 74 22.61 -2.63 -4.11
N THR A 75 21.50 -2.04 -4.57
CA THR A 75 21.46 -1.05 -5.65
C THR A 75 21.29 0.38 -5.14
N ALA A 76 20.83 0.55 -3.89
CA ALA A 76 20.67 1.86 -3.27
C ALA A 76 21.92 2.29 -2.46
N PRO A 77 22.22 3.60 -2.40
CA PRO A 77 23.22 4.12 -1.47
C PRO A 77 22.92 3.76 -0.01
N VAL A 78 23.98 3.67 0.80
CA VAL A 78 23.85 3.46 2.25
C VAL A 78 23.06 4.60 2.89
N GLY A 79 22.09 4.28 3.75
CA GLY A 79 21.25 5.26 4.44
C GLY A 79 19.96 5.62 3.69
N THR A 80 19.77 5.20 2.43
CA THR A 80 18.58 5.54 1.65
C THR A 80 17.29 5.01 2.28
N LEU A 81 17.32 3.80 2.83
CA LEU A 81 16.17 3.19 3.51
C LEU A 81 15.81 3.94 4.80
N GLU A 82 16.80 4.27 5.62
CA GLU A 82 16.59 5.01 6.88
C GLU A 82 16.00 6.40 6.62
N VAL A 83 16.48 7.09 5.59
CA VAL A 83 15.94 8.40 5.18
C VAL A 83 14.48 8.27 4.72
N ALA A 84 14.17 7.29 3.88
CA ALA A 84 12.80 7.07 3.41
C ALA A 84 11.84 6.73 4.56
N ILE A 85 12.30 5.90 5.52
CA ILE A 85 11.54 5.55 6.73
C ILE A 85 11.24 6.80 7.57
N GLU A 86 12.25 7.59 7.92
CA GLU A 86 12.03 8.75 8.79
C GLU A 86 11.24 9.85 8.07
N ALA A 87 11.36 9.98 6.75
CA ALA A 87 10.50 10.85 5.95
C ALA A 87 9.02 10.41 6.03
N ALA A 88 8.73 9.13 5.81
CA ALA A 88 7.37 8.58 5.92
C ALA A 88 6.80 8.75 7.34
N ILE A 89 7.62 8.55 8.38
CA ILE A 89 7.23 8.81 9.78
C ILE A 89 6.94 10.30 10.01
N GLY A 90 7.73 11.20 9.43
CA GLY A 90 7.47 12.64 9.46
C GLY A 90 6.09 12.99 8.88
N GLU A 91 5.74 12.39 7.74
CA GLU A 91 4.43 12.59 7.10
C GLU A 91 3.27 11.96 7.90
N LEU A 92 3.48 10.79 8.52
CA LEU A 92 2.51 10.16 9.42
C LEU A 92 2.20 11.05 10.63
N ARG A 93 3.25 11.55 11.30
CA ARG A 93 3.11 12.44 12.46
C ARG A 93 2.43 13.76 12.11
N ALA A 94 2.62 14.22 10.88
CA ALA A 94 1.96 15.41 10.37
C ALA A 94 0.56 15.15 9.79
N GLU A 95 0.04 13.91 9.92
CA GLU A 95 -1.25 13.49 9.39
C GLU A 95 -1.40 13.68 7.86
N ARG A 96 -0.28 13.70 7.13
CA ARG A 96 -0.23 13.85 5.66
C ARG A 96 -0.09 12.53 4.92
N LEU A 97 0.32 11.47 5.63
CA LEU A 97 0.33 10.09 5.16
C LEU A 97 -0.69 9.29 5.96
N VAL A 98 -1.51 8.51 5.26
CA VAL A 98 -2.43 7.54 5.86
C VAL A 98 -2.35 6.25 5.05
N LEU A 99 -2.28 5.11 5.72
CA LEU A 99 -2.35 3.81 5.04
C LEU A 99 -3.77 3.57 4.50
N PRO A 100 -3.93 3.02 3.28
CA PRO A 100 -5.24 2.74 2.72
C PRO A 100 -5.92 1.61 3.48
N ASP A 101 -7.23 1.43 3.33
CA ASP A 101 -7.91 0.26 3.88
C ASP A 101 -7.38 -1.04 3.23
N TYR A 102 -7.11 -1.00 1.92
CA TYR A 102 -6.61 -2.14 1.15
C TYR A 102 -5.59 -1.72 0.08
N TYR A 103 -4.63 -2.59 -0.17
CA TYR A 103 -3.79 -2.62 -1.36
C TYR A 103 -4.28 -3.73 -2.30
N LEU A 104 -4.53 -3.38 -3.57
CA LEU A 104 -4.72 -4.34 -4.65
C LEU A 104 -3.42 -4.39 -5.48
N VAL A 105 -2.73 -5.52 -5.45
CA VAL A 105 -1.41 -5.69 -6.06
C VAL A 105 -1.58 -6.36 -7.42
N LEU A 106 -1.33 -5.60 -8.49
CA LEU A 106 -1.43 -6.08 -9.86
C LEU A 106 -0.28 -7.04 -10.19
N GLU A 107 -0.63 -8.24 -10.66
CA GLU A 107 0.31 -9.22 -11.24
C GLU A 107 1.61 -9.43 -10.44
N PRO A 108 1.55 -9.77 -9.14
CA PRO A 108 2.75 -9.87 -8.30
C PRO A 108 3.74 -10.95 -8.78
N ASP A 109 3.26 -11.94 -9.55
CA ASP A 109 4.11 -12.99 -10.11
C ASP A 109 5.07 -12.51 -11.21
N SER A 110 4.77 -11.35 -11.81
CA SER A 110 5.64 -10.67 -12.78
C SER A 110 6.70 -9.77 -12.13
N MET A 111 6.57 -9.47 -10.83
CA MET A 111 7.50 -8.59 -10.12
C MET A 111 8.84 -9.29 -9.87
N THR A 112 9.90 -8.48 -9.70
CA THR A 112 11.17 -9.00 -9.19
C THR A 112 10.95 -9.63 -7.81
N GLU A 113 11.83 -10.56 -7.44
CA GLU A 113 11.70 -11.32 -6.20
C GLU A 113 11.59 -10.42 -4.96
N THR A 114 12.46 -9.41 -4.85
CA THR A 114 12.44 -8.46 -3.73
C THR A 114 11.14 -7.65 -3.70
N TRP A 115 10.68 -7.11 -4.84
CA TRP A 115 9.40 -6.39 -4.90
C TRP A 115 8.20 -7.27 -4.56
N ARG A 116 8.22 -8.55 -4.94
CA ARG A 116 7.20 -9.51 -4.56
C ARG A 116 7.20 -9.75 -3.04
N HIS A 117 8.36 -9.87 -2.41
CA HIS A 117 8.50 -10.01 -0.96
C HIS A 117 8.05 -8.75 -0.19
N TRP A 118 8.19 -7.56 -0.77
CA TRP A 118 7.60 -6.35 -0.17
C TRP A 118 6.07 -6.52 -0.02
N TRP A 119 5.38 -6.88 -1.08
CA TRP A 119 3.92 -7.01 -1.05
C TRP A 119 3.45 -8.26 -0.29
N LEU A 120 3.93 -9.43 -0.69
CA LEU A 120 3.44 -10.72 -0.21
C LEU A 120 4.13 -11.21 1.07
N GLY A 121 5.20 -10.55 1.50
CA GLY A 121 5.91 -10.85 2.75
C GLY A 121 5.78 -9.73 3.78
N VAL A 122 6.27 -8.53 3.47
CA VAL A 122 6.31 -7.39 4.43
C VAL A 122 4.91 -6.85 4.70
N MET A 123 4.19 -6.45 3.65
CA MET A 123 2.87 -5.84 3.77
C MET A 123 1.82 -6.87 4.20
N ALA A 124 1.79 -8.04 3.53
CA ALA A 124 0.88 -9.12 3.89
C ALA A 124 1.20 -9.71 5.28
N GLY A 125 2.46 -9.74 5.71
CA GLY A 125 2.83 -10.14 7.07
C GLY A 125 2.29 -9.18 8.16
N ALA A 126 2.13 -7.90 7.83
CA ALA A 126 1.57 -6.90 8.75
C ALA A 126 0.04 -6.95 8.83
N ALA A 127 -0.64 -7.12 7.69
CA ALA A 127 -2.10 -7.26 7.60
C ALA A 127 -2.51 -8.08 6.35
N PRO A 128 -2.63 -9.42 6.45
CA PRO A 128 -2.75 -10.30 5.28
C PRO A 128 -3.95 -10.00 4.38
N VAL A 129 -5.14 -9.80 4.95
CA VAL A 129 -6.37 -9.58 4.17
C VAL A 129 -6.45 -8.19 3.52
N ARG A 130 -5.48 -7.31 3.82
CA ARG A 130 -5.41 -5.95 3.27
C ARG A 130 -4.48 -5.84 2.07
N VAL A 131 -3.80 -6.93 1.70
CA VAL A 131 -2.97 -7.01 0.50
C VAL A 131 -3.54 -8.10 -0.39
N VAL A 132 -4.18 -7.70 -1.48
CA VAL A 132 -4.94 -8.60 -2.35
C VAL A 132 -4.28 -8.65 -3.73
N PRO A 133 -3.65 -9.77 -4.11
CA PRO A 133 -3.21 -10.01 -5.48
C PRO A 133 -4.38 -9.97 -6.46
N VAL A 134 -4.21 -9.30 -7.60
CA VAL A 134 -5.27 -9.17 -8.61
C VAL A 134 -4.66 -9.12 -10.02
N ARG A 135 -5.43 -9.57 -11.02
CA ARG A 135 -5.03 -9.44 -12.43
C ARG A 135 -5.05 -7.97 -12.87
N PRO A 136 -4.16 -7.54 -13.79
CA PRO A 136 -4.03 -6.13 -14.19
C PRO A 136 -5.16 -5.69 -15.13
N SER A 137 -6.39 -5.61 -14.62
CA SER A 137 -7.56 -5.16 -15.38
C SER A 137 -8.61 -4.50 -14.48
N ALA A 138 -9.32 -3.51 -15.02
CA ALA A 138 -10.41 -2.83 -14.32
C ALA A 138 -11.54 -3.80 -13.91
N ALA A 139 -11.84 -4.80 -14.75
CA ALA A 139 -12.85 -5.82 -14.45
C ALA A 139 -12.47 -6.67 -13.24
N ALA A 140 -11.22 -7.17 -13.17
CA ALA A 140 -10.75 -7.95 -12.03
C ALA A 140 -10.69 -7.12 -10.74
N VAL A 141 -10.25 -5.86 -10.83
CA VAL A 141 -10.29 -4.95 -9.67
C VAL A 141 -11.72 -4.72 -9.20
N THR A 142 -12.67 -4.50 -10.11
CA THR A 142 -14.08 -4.31 -9.76
C THR A 142 -14.68 -5.53 -9.06
N GLU A 143 -14.34 -6.73 -9.53
CA GLU A 143 -14.73 -8.00 -8.90
C GLU A 143 -14.17 -8.10 -7.47
N GLU A 144 -12.88 -7.83 -7.27
CA GLU A 144 -12.24 -7.91 -5.94
C GLU A 144 -12.77 -6.87 -4.96
N LEU A 145 -13.13 -5.66 -5.41
CA LEU A 145 -13.78 -4.67 -4.54
C LEU A 145 -15.05 -5.24 -3.86
N GLY A 146 -15.79 -6.10 -4.57
CA GLY A 146 -16.98 -6.79 -4.04
C GLY A 146 -16.70 -7.92 -3.06
N HIS A 147 -15.45 -8.39 -2.97
CA HIS A 147 -15.03 -9.52 -2.13
C HIS A 147 -14.12 -9.13 -0.95
N LEU A 148 -13.79 -7.85 -0.81
CA LEU A 148 -12.96 -7.36 0.29
C LEU A 148 -13.53 -7.78 1.65
N SER A 149 -12.68 -8.42 2.45
CA SER A 149 -13.06 -8.99 3.75
C SER A 149 -12.47 -8.21 4.90
N ALA A 150 -13.23 -8.11 5.99
CA ALA A 150 -12.72 -7.49 7.21
C ALA A 150 -11.64 -8.37 7.85
N GLY A 151 -10.62 -7.73 8.42
CA GLY A 151 -9.62 -8.39 9.24
C GLY A 151 -8.72 -7.40 9.96
N ARG A 152 -7.59 -7.89 10.46
CA ARG A 152 -6.64 -7.11 11.27
C ARG A 152 -6.33 -5.80 10.56
N TRP A 153 -6.44 -4.69 11.30
CA TRP A 153 -5.97 -3.40 10.80
C TRP A 153 -4.43 -3.43 10.65
N TRP A 154 -3.88 -2.43 9.96
CA TRP A 154 -2.43 -2.21 9.95
C TRP A 154 -1.86 -2.14 11.37
N PRO A 155 -0.54 -2.39 11.56
CA PRO A 155 0.11 -2.30 12.86
C PRO A 155 -0.32 -1.06 13.67
N GLY A 156 -0.59 -1.25 14.97
CA GLY A 156 -0.98 -0.14 15.85
C GLY A 156 0.15 0.88 16.02
N ASP A 157 1.38 0.39 16.15
CA ASP A 157 2.60 1.21 16.14
C ASP A 157 3.29 1.11 14.76
N ILE A 158 2.76 1.88 13.80
CA ILE A 158 3.29 1.97 12.43
C ILE A 158 4.74 2.47 12.45
N GLU A 159 5.09 3.38 13.35
CA GLU A 159 6.44 3.93 13.40
C GLU A 159 7.48 2.88 13.80
N ALA A 160 7.20 2.10 14.86
CA ALA A 160 8.08 1.01 15.27
C ALA A 160 8.18 -0.07 14.18
N TRP A 161 7.07 -0.35 13.48
CA TRP A 161 7.05 -1.27 12.36
C TRP A 161 7.94 -0.78 11.21
N LEU A 162 7.82 0.48 10.78
CA LEU A 162 8.66 1.07 9.73
C LEU A 162 10.15 1.04 10.11
N ARG A 163 10.51 1.43 11.34
CA ARG A 163 11.90 1.41 11.82
C ARG A 163 12.51 0.01 11.91
N GLY A 164 11.67 -1.03 11.96
CA GLY A 164 12.14 -2.41 11.96
C GLY A 164 12.39 -3.01 10.58
N LEU A 165 11.96 -2.35 9.49
CA LEU A 165 12.10 -2.83 8.11
C LEU A 165 13.53 -3.23 7.69
N PRO A 166 14.62 -2.53 8.11
CA PRO A 166 15.98 -2.96 7.78
C PRO A 166 16.34 -4.37 8.28
N ARG A 167 15.58 -4.92 9.25
CA ARG A 167 15.79 -6.26 9.80
C ARG A 167 14.90 -7.34 9.15
N VAL A 168 13.96 -6.93 8.30
CA VAL A 168 13.03 -7.83 7.61
C VAL A 168 13.64 -8.23 6.28
N VAL A 169 14.32 -9.37 6.26
CA VAL A 169 14.99 -9.89 5.06
C VAL A 169 13.94 -10.44 4.07
N PRO A 170 14.03 -10.16 2.76
CA PRO A 170 12.99 -10.51 1.78
C PRO A 170 12.50 -11.96 1.85
N ASP A 171 13.42 -12.92 1.84
CA ASP A 171 13.16 -14.37 1.87
C ASP A 171 12.53 -14.86 3.18
N ARG A 172 12.54 -14.03 4.23
CA ARG A 172 11.96 -14.31 5.55
C ARG A 172 10.74 -13.45 5.86
N ALA A 173 10.41 -12.49 5.01
CA ALA A 173 9.30 -11.59 5.23
C ALA A 173 7.98 -12.38 5.30
N GLY A 174 7.20 -12.17 6.36
CA GLY A 174 5.95 -12.90 6.60
C GLY A 174 6.09 -14.28 7.27
N LEU A 175 7.31 -14.77 7.51
CA LEU A 175 7.55 -16.02 8.26
C LEU A 175 7.63 -15.78 9.78
N PRO A 176 7.30 -16.77 10.63
CA PRO A 176 7.48 -16.68 12.07
C PRO A 176 8.95 -16.38 12.42
N GLY A 177 9.22 -15.20 12.99
CA GLY A 177 10.57 -14.73 13.35
C GLY A 177 11.30 -13.89 12.29
N GLY A 178 10.72 -13.70 11.11
CA GLY A 178 11.29 -12.85 10.04
C GLY A 178 10.76 -11.41 10.00
N GLY A 179 9.73 -11.10 10.79
CA GLY A 179 9.10 -9.77 10.85
C GLY A 179 9.42 -9.00 12.13
N VAL A 180 9.15 -7.68 12.11
CA VAL A 180 9.11 -6.85 13.32
C VAL A 180 8.01 -7.40 14.23
N ALA A 181 8.38 -7.87 15.43
CA ALA A 181 7.42 -8.38 16.39
C ALA A 181 6.40 -7.27 16.71
N LEU A 182 5.17 -7.44 16.20
CA LEU A 182 4.07 -6.54 16.47
C LEU A 182 3.54 -6.89 17.86
N SER A 183 4.04 -6.18 18.89
CA SER A 183 3.39 -6.18 20.20
C SER A 183 1.93 -5.74 20.01
N GLY A 184 1.01 -6.55 20.55
CA GLY A 184 -0.44 -6.47 20.34
C GLY A 184 -1.11 -5.23 20.89
#